data_AF-A0A9L0SGM6-F1
#
_entry.id   AF-A0A9L0SGM6-F1
#
_cell.length_a   1.000
_cell.length_b   1.000
_cell.length_c   1.000
_cell.angle_alpha   90.00
_cell.angle_beta   90.00
_cell.angle_gamma   90.00
#
_symmetry.space_group_name_H-M   'P 1'
#
loop_
_entity.id
_entity.type
_entity.pdbx_description
1 polymer ?
#
loop_
_entity_poly.entity_id
_entity_poly.type
_entity_poly.pdbx_seq_one_letter_code
_entity_poly.pdbx_strand_id
1 'polypeptide(L)'
;MAVLNQKSVLDMIKEFRRNWHTLCNSERTTVCGADSMLLALQLSMAENNKQVKLLAKKIIYSYLNLLVNSKNDLALAHVLNIPDRGLGREAFTDLKHAAREKQMSIFLVATSFIRTIELGGKGYAPSPSDPLRTHVKGLSNFIHFIDKLDEILGEIPNPSFAGGCILSVIKMQLIKGQNSKDPFYKAVEKVAQDLDLRIKNIINSQQGDVAFSATDISPAR
;
A
#
# COMPACT_ATOMS: atom_id res chain seq x y z
N MET A 1 -13.31 4.32 -13.23
CA MET A 1 -13.74 3.31 -12.24
C MET A 1 -12.92 2.12 -12.62
N ALA A 2 -11.68 2.00 -12.12
CA ALA A 2 -10.99 0.74 -12.31
C ALA A 2 -11.63 -0.23 -11.33
N VAL A 3 -12.77 -0.78 -11.73
CA VAL A 3 -13.30 -2.00 -11.15
C VAL A 3 -12.22 -3.02 -11.47
N LEU A 4 -11.28 -3.16 -10.54
CA LEU A 4 -10.36 -4.28 -10.54
C LEU A 4 -11.27 -5.50 -10.54
N ASN A 5 -11.20 -6.25 -11.64
CA ASN A 5 -12.03 -7.39 -11.92
C ASN A 5 -11.69 -8.50 -10.92
N GLN A 6 -12.12 -8.36 -9.66
CA GLN A 6 -12.39 -9.49 -8.80
C GLN A 6 -13.53 -10.21 -9.49
N LYS A 7 -13.23 -11.31 -10.20
CA LYS A 7 -14.28 -12.29 -10.49
C LYS A 7 -14.92 -12.60 -9.14
N SER A 8 -16.17 -12.20 -8.96
CA SER A 8 -16.87 -12.49 -7.71
C SER A 8 -16.84 -14.00 -7.52
N VAL A 9 -16.86 -14.49 -6.28
CA VAL A 9 -16.94 -15.94 -6.03
C VAL A 9 -18.10 -16.55 -6.83
N LEU A 10 -19.18 -15.79 -7.03
CA LEU A 10 -20.29 -16.15 -7.92
C LEU A 10 -19.88 -16.32 -9.38
N ASP A 11 -19.02 -15.46 -9.93
CA ASP A 11 -18.52 -15.57 -11.31
C ASP A 11 -17.52 -16.71 -11.46
N MET A 12 -16.71 -16.98 -10.43
CA MET A 12 -15.86 -18.17 -10.36
C MET A 12 -16.71 -19.45 -10.35
N ILE A 13 -17.77 -19.49 -9.54
CA ILE A 13 -18.74 -20.60 -9.51
C ILE A 13 -19.45 -20.76 -10.86
N LYS A 14 -19.85 -19.66 -11.51
CA LYS A 14 -20.46 -19.69 -12.86
C LYS A 14 -19.51 -20.24 -13.91
N GLU A 15 -18.24 -19.81 -13.88
CA GLU A 15 -17.20 -20.29 -14.79
C GLU A 15 -16.93 -21.79 -14.58
N PHE A 16 -16.86 -22.21 -13.32
CA PHE A 16 -16.67 -23.61 -12.95
C PHE A 16 -17.84 -24.48 -13.39
N ARG A 17 -19.08 -24.00 -13.22
CA ARG A 17 -20.29 -24.67 -13.70
C ARG A 17 -20.32 -24.78 -15.22
N ARG A 18 -19.87 -23.74 -15.94
CA ARG A 18 -19.78 -23.74 -17.41
C ARG A 18 -18.75 -24.73 -17.93
N ASN A 19 -17.58 -24.79 -17.32
CA ASN A 19 -16.46 -25.63 -17.76
C ASN A 19 -16.43 -27.01 -17.07
N TRP A 20 -17.47 -27.37 -16.30
CA TRP A 20 -17.51 -28.60 -15.49
C TRP A 20 -17.25 -29.88 -16.31
N HIS A 21 -17.77 -29.94 -17.52
CA HIS A 21 -17.59 -31.05 -18.46
C HIS A 21 -16.13 -31.28 -18.90
N THR A 22 -15.27 -30.27 -18.81
CA THR A 22 -13.83 -30.39 -19.12
C THR A 22 -13.00 -30.91 -17.94
N LEU A 23 -13.54 -30.78 -16.72
CA LEU A 23 -12.86 -31.16 -15.47
C LEU A 23 -13.33 -32.52 -14.95
N CYS A 24 -14.47 -33.02 -15.42
CA CYS A 24 -15.03 -34.29 -14.98
C CYS A 24 -15.73 -35.02 -16.13
N ASN A 25 -15.38 -36.29 -16.37
CA ASN A 25 -15.91 -37.14 -17.44
C ASN A 25 -17.33 -37.69 -17.16
N SER A 26 -18.06 -37.14 -16.18
CA SER A 26 -19.35 -37.69 -15.75
C SER A 26 -20.52 -37.01 -16.46
N GLU A 27 -21.20 -37.74 -17.34
CA GLU A 27 -22.36 -37.29 -18.13
C GLU A 27 -23.66 -37.09 -17.34
N ARG A 28 -23.66 -37.32 -16.01
CA ARG A 28 -24.85 -37.14 -15.17
C ARG A 28 -24.70 -35.93 -14.25
N THR A 29 -25.63 -34.99 -14.40
CA THR A 29 -25.89 -33.84 -13.52
C THR A 29 -26.40 -34.28 -12.14
N THR A 30 -25.68 -35.16 -11.46
CA THR A 30 -25.84 -35.34 -10.01
C THR A 30 -24.79 -34.48 -9.35
N VAL A 31 -25.27 -33.42 -8.71
CA VAL A 31 -24.63 -32.65 -7.63
C VAL A 31 -23.24 -33.20 -7.30
N CYS A 32 -22.22 -32.45 -7.70
CA CYS A 32 -20.83 -32.64 -7.29
C CYS A 32 -20.80 -33.17 -5.84
N GLY A 33 -20.20 -34.35 -5.58
CA GLY A 33 -20.15 -34.91 -4.23
C GLY A 33 -19.65 -33.86 -3.24
N ALA A 34 -20.15 -33.88 -1.99
CA ALA A 34 -19.87 -32.84 -1.00
C ALA A 34 -18.37 -32.53 -0.88
N ASP A 35 -17.51 -33.55 -1.04
CA ASP A 35 -16.05 -33.43 -1.03
C ASP A 35 -15.49 -32.60 -2.19
N SER A 36 -16.01 -32.80 -3.41
CA SER A 36 -15.59 -32.03 -4.59
C SER A 36 -16.06 -30.57 -4.50
N MET A 37 -17.24 -30.31 -3.92
CA MET A 37 -17.69 -28.95 -3.63
C MET A 37 -16.83 -28.29 -2.54
N LEU A 38 -16.48 -29.03 -1.50
CA LEU A 38 -15.61 -28.56 -0.42
C LEU A 38 -14.22 -28.20 -0.96
N LEU A 39 -13.63 -29.02 -1.82
CA LEU A 39 -12.35 -28.74 -2.47
C LEU A 39 -12.40 -27.49 -3.34
N ALA A 40 -13.45 -27.31 -4.15
CA ALA A 40 -13.62 -26.11 -4.97
C ALA A 40 -13.74 -24.84 -4.12
N LEU A 41 -14.48 -24.90 -3.00
CA LEU A 41 -14.58 -23.80 -2.05
C LEU A 41 -13.23 -23.50 -1.37
N GLN A 42 -12.50 -24.52 -0.95
CA GLN A 42 -11.17 -24.38 -0.35
C GLN A 42 -10.18 -23.73 -1.31
N LEU A 43 -10.16 -24.16 -2.58
CA LEU A 43 -9.32 -23.57 -3.62
C LEU A 43 -9.68 -22.10 -3.89
N SER A 44 -10.98 -21.78 -3.97
CA SER A 44 -11.46 -20.40 -4.14
C SER A 44 -11.06 -19.50 -2.98
N MET A 45 -11.25 -19.97 -1.74
CA MET A 45 -10.82 -19.24 -0.53
C MET A 45 -9.30 -19.05 -0.48
N ALA A 46 -8.52 -20.07 -0.84
CA ALA A 46 -7.07 -19.99 -0.88
C ALA A 46 -6.58 -18.96 -1.91
N GLU A 47 -7.20 -18.92 -3.09
CA GLU A 47 -6.90 -17.93 -4.12
C GLU A 47 -7.27 -16.51 -3.66
N ASN A 48 -8.44 -16.33 -3.05
CA ASN A 48 -8.84 -15.05 -2.47
C ASN A 48 -7.83 -14.59 -1.41
N ASN A 49 -7.37 -15.48 -0.53
CA ASN A 49 -6.37 -15.17 0.49
C ASN A 49 -5.02 -14.75 -0.12
N LYS A 50 -4.60 -15.40 -1.21
CA LYS A 50 -3.39 -14.99 -1.95
C LYS A 50 -3.54 -13.59 -2.53
N GLN A 51 -4.68 -13.29 -3.17
CA GLN A 51 -4.95 -11.97 -3.75
C GLN A 51 -4.99 -10.86 -2.70
N VAL A 52 -5.63 -11.11 -1.55
CA VAL A 52 -5.67 -10.18 -0.42
C VAL A 52 -4.26 -9.93 0.13
N LYS A 53 -3.43 -10.98 0.25
CA LYS A 53 -2.01 -10.83 0.63
C LYS A 53 -1.21 -10.00 -0.38
N LEU A 54 -1.41 -10.22 -1.68
CA LEU A 54 -0.76 -9.44 -2.73
C LEU A 54 -1.20 -7.97 -2.70
N LEU A 55 -2.48 -7.70 -2.43
CA LEU A 55 -2.99 -6.35 -2.28
C LEU A 55 -2.37 -5.64 -1.07
N ALA A 56 -2.35 -6.29 0.09
CA ALA A 56 -1.71 -5.75 1.30
C ALA A 56 -0.22 -5.45 1.05
N LYS A 57 0.49 -6.36 0.39
CA LYS A 57 1.87 -6.15 -0.06
C LYS A 57 1.99 -4.94 -0.97
N LYS A 58 1.14 -4.85 -1.99
CA LYS A 58 1.16 -3.73 -2.94
C LYS A 58 0.96 -2.39 -2.25
N ILE A 59 0.04 -2.29 -1.28
CA ILE A 59 -0.23 -1.05 -0.54
C ILE A 59 0.97 -0.68 0.34
N ILE A 60 1.50 -1.60 1.15
CA ILE A 60 2.63 -1.32 2.04
C ILE A 60 3.87 -0.91 1.23
N TYR A 61 4.20 -1.63 0.15
CA TYR A 61 5.31 -1.27 -0.72
C TYR A 61 5.09 0.08 -1.41
N SER A 62 3.87 0.45 -1.74
CA SER A 62 3.59 1.75 -2.35
C SER A 62 3.81 2.89 -1.36
N TYR A 63 3.50 2.72 -0.08
CA TYR A 63 3.88 3.68 0.95
C TYR A 63 5.40 3.82 1.04
N LEU A 64 6.13 2.71 1.16
CA LEU A 64 7.59 2.74 1.25
C LEU A 64 8.24 3.35 0.01
N ASN A 65 7.75 3.00 -1.19
CA ASN A 65 8.25 3.57 -2.45
C ASN A 65 8.01 5.07 -2.55
N LEU A 66 6.94 5.60 -1.95
CA LEU A 66 6.67 7.03 -1.96
C LEU A 66 7.64 7.79 -1.05
N LEU A 67 8.00 7.21 0.11
CA LEU A 67 9.02 7.77 1.02
C LEU A 67 10.40 7.81 0.35
N VAL A 68 10.76 6.75 -0.38
CA VAL A 68 12.05 6.67 -1.09
C VAL A 68 12.05 7.52 -2.36
N ASN A 69 10.90 7.66 -3.03
CA ASN A 69 10.77 8.38 -4.29
C ASN A 69 9.44 9.14 -4.38
N SER A 70 9.48 10.41 -3.99
CA SER A 70 8.37 11.36 -4.04
C SER A 70 7.85 11.69 -5.46
N LYS A 71 8.53 11.23 -6.51
CA LYS A 71 8.09 11.36 -7.91
C LYS A 71 7.34 10.13 -8.42
N ASN A 72 7.15 9.11 -7.59
CA ASN A 72 6.47 7.88 -7.98
C ASN A 72 4.93 8.03 -7.96
N ASP A 73 4.37 8.59 -9.03
CA ASP A 73 2.93 8.80 -9.18
C ASP A 73 2.12 7.50 -9.15
N LEU A 74 2.72 6.36 -9.56
CA LEU A 74 2.07 5.05 -9.47
C LEU A 74 1.92 4.60 -8.02
N ALA A 75 2.96 4.76 -7.21
CA ALA A 75 2.91 4.49 -5.78
C ALA A 75 1.86 5.38 -5.10
N LEU A 76 1.87 6.69 -5.41
CA LEU A 76 0.87 7.62 -4.90
C LEU A 76 -0.55 7.18 -5.27
N ALA A 77 -0.80 6.80 -6.53
CA ALA A 77 -2.13 6.36 -6.96
C ALA A 77 -2.66 5.16 -6.18
N HIS A 78 -1.77 4.28 -5.70
CA HIS A 78 -2.16 3.15 -4.85
C HIS A 78 -2.49 3.53 -3.41
N VAL A 79 -1.93 4.62 -2.87
CA VAL A 79 -2.04 4.94 -1.43
C VAL A 79 -2.83 6.20 -1.11
N LEU A 80 -3.06 7.07 -2.10
CA LEU A 80 -3.73 8.37 -1.94
C LEU A 80 -5.04 8.23 -1.14
N ASN A 81 -5.88 7.26 -1.51
CA ASN A 81 -7.16 6.99 -0.87
C ASN A 81 -7.23 5.63 -0.16
N ILE A 82 -6.08 5.09 0.29
CA ILE A 82 -6.04 3.87 1.10
C ILE A 82 -5.26 4.13 2.39
N PRO A 83 -5.88 4.09 3.59
CA PRO A 83 -7.31 3.91 3.83
C PRO A 83 -8.13 5.07 3.24
N ASP A 84 -9.46 4.92 3.20
CA ASP A 84 -10.34 5.94 2.60
C ASP A 84 -10.17 7.31 3.27
N ARG A 85 -9.91 8.33 2.45
CA ARG A 85 -9.73 9.74 2.82
C ARG A 85 -10.74 10.65 2.12
N GLY A 86 -11.70 10.09 1.39
CA GLY A 86 -12.59 10.87 0.52
C GLY A 86 -11.91 11.40 -0.75
N LEU A 87 -10.70 10.93 -1.07
CA LEU A 87 -9.95 11.29 -2.27
C LEU A 87 -10.32 10.36 -3.42
N GLY A 88 -11.53 10.55 -3.93
CA GLY A 88 -12.06 9.80 -5.06
C GLY A 88 -11.39 10.13 -6.39
N ARG A 89 -12.08 9.81 -7.49
CA ARG A 89 -11.53 10.07 -8.84
C ARG A 89 -11.39 11.53 -9.19
N GLU A 90 -12.34 12.34 -8.72
CA GLU A 90 -12.31 13.79 -8.94
C GLU A 90 -11.04 14.36 -8.35
N ALA A 91 -10.78 14.08 -7.06
CA ALA A 91 -9.53 14.47 -6.39
C ALA A 91 -8.26 14.04 -7.15
N PHE A 92 -8.21 12.78 -7.61
CA PHE A 92 -7.07 12.31 -8.40
C PHE A 92 -6.94 13.03 -9.75
N THR A 93 -8.08 13.34 -10.39
CA THR A 93 -8.12 14.02 -11.69
C THR A 93 -7.66 15.47 -11.55
N ASP A 94 -8.17 16.19 -10.56
CA ASP A 94 -7.77 17.57 -10.25
C ASP A 94 -6.28 17.64 -9.92
N LEU A 95 -5.80 16.73 -9.07
CA LEU A 95 -4.38 16.60 -8.76
C LEU A 95 -3.52 16.33 -10.00
N LYS A 96 -3.96 15.42 -10.87
CA LYS A 96 -3.25 15.09 -12.11
C LYS A 96 -3.21 16.26 -13.08
N HIS A 97 -4.30 17.04 -13.19
CA HIS A 97 -4.34 18.24 -14.01
C HIS A 97 -3.38 19.31 -13.47
N ALA A 98 -3.44 19.60 -12.16
CA ALA A 98 -2.55 20.55 -11.50
C ALA A 98 -1.06 20.13 -11.60
N ALA A 99 -0.76 18.84 -11.46
CA ALA A 99 0.58 18.28 -11.66
C ALA A 99 1.11 18.52 -13.07
N ARG A 100 0.27 18.31 -14.10
CA ARG A 100 0.62 18.56 -15.49
C ARG A 100 0.86 20.05 -15.77
N GLU A 101 0.02 20.93 -15.24
CA GLU A 101 0.16 22.38 -15.41
C GLU A 101 1.45 22.90 -14.77
N LYS A 102 1.75 22.44 -13.55
CA LYS A 102 2.94 22.87 -12.77
C LYS A 102 4.23 22.13 -13.13
N GLN A 103 4.18 21.12 -14.00
CA GLN A 103 5.31 20.24 -14.33
C GLN A 103 5.95 19.59 -13.08
N MET A 104 5.11 19.14 -12.15
CA MET A 104 5.52 18.53 -10.88
C MET A 104 4.92 17.13 -10.76
N SER A 105 5.46 16.30 -9.86
CA SER A 105 4.79 15.04 -9.49
C SER A 105 3.47 15.33 -8.77
N ILE A 106 2.54 14.38 -8.81
CA ILE A 106 1.24 14.52 -8.14
C ILE A 106 1.44 14.74 -6.63
N PHE A 107 2.40 14.02 -6.04
CA PHE A 107 2.72 14.13 -4.62
C PHE A 107 3.23 15.54 -4.26
N LEU A 108 4.11 16.10 -5.10
CA LEU A 108 4.68 17.41 -4.86
C LEU A 108 3.62 18.51 -4.99
N VAL A 109 2.67 18.37 -5.91
CA VAL A 109 1.52 19.28 -6.01
C VAL A 109 0.63 19.18 -4.78
N ALA A 110 0.27 17.97 -4.33
CA ALA A 110 -0.53 17.77 -3.13
C ALA A 110 0.15 18.39 -1.90
N THR A 111 1.45 18.13 -1.72
CA THR A 111 2.26 18.69 -0.63
C THR A 111 2.30 20.21 -0.71
N SER A 112 2.69 20.78 -1.85
CA SER A 112 2.78 22.23 -2.05
C SER A 112 1.44 22.92 -1.77
N PHE A 113 0.34 22.37 -2.29
CA PHE A 113 -1.00 22.92 -2.06
C PHE A 113 -1.34 22.94 -0.56
N ILE A 114 -1.13 21.83 0.15
CA ILE A 114 -1.45 21.74 1.58
C ILE A 114 -0.57 22.62 2.44
N ARG A 115 0.74 22.67 2.18
CA ARG A 115 1.66 23.61 2.85
C ARG A 115 1.24 25.06 2.65
N THR A 116 0.78 25.40 1.46
CA THR A 116 0.32 26.77 1.16
C THR A 116 -0.95 27.13 1.93
N ILE A 117 -1.87 26.17 2.11
CA ILE A 117 -3.06 26.34 2.96
C ILE A 117 -2.66 26.51 4.43
N GLU A 118 -1.70 25.71 4.92
CA GLU A 118 -1.21 25.71 6.31
C GLU A 118 -0.43 26.97 6.68
N LEU A 119 0.41 27.49 5.79
CA LEU A 119 1.16 28.74 5.98
C LEU A 119 0.21 29.95 6.16
N GLY A 120 -0.96 29.89 5.53
CA GLY A 120 -1.95 30.96 5.59
C GLY A 120 -1.50 32.28 4.95
N GLY A 121 -2.35 33.30 5.06
CA GLY A 121 -2.09 34.64 4.52
C GLY A 121 -2.45 34.83 3.04
N LYS A 122 -2.84 36.06 2.68
CA LYS A 122 -3.35 36.40 1.34
C LYS A 122 -2.31 36.26 0.22
N GLY A 123 -1.02 36.33 0.54
CA GLY A 123 0.07 36.30 -0.44
C GLY A 123 0.46 34.89 -0.92
N TYR A 124 0.15 33.87 -0.14
CA TYR A 124 0.47 32.48 -0.48
C TYR A 124 -0.79 31.69 -0.87
N ALA A 125 -1.94 31.98 -0.25
CA ALA A 125 -3.16 31.20 -0.40
C ALA A 125 -3.49 30.85 -1.87
N PRO A 126 -3.78 29.57 -2.19
CA PRO A 126 -4.24 29.19 -3.52
C PRO A 126 -5.51 29.94 -3.90
N SER A 127 -5.75 30.12 -5.20
CA SER A 127 -6.95 30.80 -5.69
C SER A 127 -8.22 30.24 -5.02
N PRO A 128 -9.22 31.07 -4.67
CA PRO A 128 -10.52 30.59 -4.20
C PRO A 128 -11.21 29.63 -5.19
N SER A 129 -10.87 29.73 -6.48
CA SER A 129 -11.37 28.86 -7.56
C SER A 129 -10.51 27.62 -7.81
N ASP A 130 -9.46 27.38 -7.02
CA ASP A 130 -8.59 26.22 -7.18
C ASP A 130 -9.40 24.93 -6.91
N PRO A 131 -9.49 23.99 -7.87
CA PRO A 131 -10.26 22.75 -7.72
C PRO A 131 -9.83 21.91 -6.51
N LEU A 132 -8.56 21.98 -6.10
CA LEU A 132 -8.04 21.21 -4.96
C LEU A 132 -8.63 21.66 -3.62
N ARG A 133 -9.27 22.84 -3.55
CA ARG A 133 -9.94 23.33 -2.33
C ARG A 133 -11.07 22.44 -1.86
N THR A 134 -11.72 21.69 -2.75
CA THR A 134 -12.79 20.75 -2.38
C THR A 134 -12.24 19.50 -1.68
N HIS A 135 -10.94 19.23 -1.81
CA HIS A 135 -10.27 18.01 -1.32
C HIS A 135 -9.35 18.23 -0.11
N VAL A 136 -9.31 19.44 0.45
CA VAL A 136 -8.36 19.85 1.51
C VAL A 136 -8.30 18.85 2.66
N LYS A 137 -9.45 18.44 3.21
CA LYS A 137 -9.49 17.52 4.35
C LYS A 137 -8.80 16.18 4.05
N GLY A 138 -9.10 15.59 2.90
CA GLY A 138 -8.52 14.31 2.49
C GLY A 138 -7.02 14.43 2.20
N LEU A 139 -6.63 15.51 1.53
CA LEU A 139 -5.24 15.81 1.18
C LEU A 139 -4.39 16.10 2.43
N SER A 140 -4.88 16.91 3.38
CA SER A 140 -4.21 17.13 4.68
C SER A 140 -4.02 15.80 5.41
N ASN A 141 -5.06 14.96 5.49
CA ASN A 141 -4.95 13.64 6.12
C ASN A 141 -3.91 12.72 5.44
N PHE A 142 -3.74 12.85 4.13
CA PHE A 142 -2.73 12.09 3.40
C PHE A 142 -1.32 12.63 3.65
N ILE A 143 -1.13 13.94 3.48
CA ILE A 143 0.18 14.60 3.64
C ILE A 143 0.69 14.48 5.07
N HIS A 144 -0.11 14.79 6.08
CA HIS A 144 0.29 14.62 7.48
C HIS A 144 0.65 13.17 7.84
N PHE A 145 0.02 12.20 7.20
CA PHE A 145 0.37 10.80 7.42
C PHE A 145 1.74 10.47 6.83
N ILE A 146 2.07 10.99 5.65
CA ILE A 146 3.42 10.84 5.06
C ILE A 146 4.46 11.60 5.89
N ASP A 147 4.16 12.81 6.34
CA ASP A 147 5.04 13.61 7.22
C ASP A 147 5.44 12.83 8.47
N LYS A 148 4.48 12.14 9.10
CA LYS A 148 4.74 11.28 10.26
C LYS A 148 5.70 10.13 9.93
N LEU A 149 5.67 9.59 8.72
CA LEU A 149 6.60 8.53 8.32
C LEU A 149 8.00 9.10 8.03
N ASP A 150 8.08 10.28 7.42
CA ASP A 150 9.34 10.99 7.18
C ASP A 150 10.00 11.47 8.48
N GLU A 151 9.21 11.87 9.48
CA GLU A 151 9.68 12.19 10.83
C GLU A 151 10.39 10.98 11.46
N ILE A 152 9.81 9.78 11.35
CA ILE A 152 10.44 8.54 11.83
C ILE A 152 11.76 8.27 11.10
N LEU A 153 11.82 8.51 9.78
CA LEU A 153 13.05 8.36 8.99
C LEU A 153 14.14 9.35 9.41
N GLY A 154 13.78 10.58 9.79
CA GLY A 154 14.72 11.62 10.19
C GLY A 154 15.19 11.51 11.64
N GLU A 155 14.34 11.07 12.56
CA GLU A 155 14.61 11.07 14.00
C GLU A 155 15.30 9.80 14.50
N ILE A 156 15.04 8.64 13.89
CA ILE A 156 15.54 7.36 14.39
C ILE A 156 16.82 6.96 13.64
N PRO A 157 18.00 6.99 14.28
CA PRO A 157 19.26 6.70 13.60
C PRO A 157 19.46 5.21 13.29
N ASN A 158 18.84 4.31 14.07
CA ASN A 158 18.94 2.88 13.81
C ASN A 158 17.98 2.48 12.67
N PRO A 159 18.49 2.07 11.49
CA PRO A 159 17.64 1.81 10.32
C PRO A 159 16.70 0.62 10.52
N SER A 160 17.07 -0.36 11.36
CA SER A 160 16.24 -1.52 11.63
C SER A 160 15.05 -1.14 12.50
N PHE A 161 15.29 -0.30 13.51
CA PHE A 161 14.24 0.19 14.38
C PHE A 161 13.32 1.16 13.64
N ALA A 162 13.89 2.11 12.87
CA ALA A 162 13.12 3.03 12.04
C ALA A 162 12.20 2.29 11.06
N GLY A 163 12.73 1.29 10.34
CA GLY A 163 11.96 0.44 9.44
C GLY A 163 10.80 -0.29 10.13
N GLY A 164 11.05 -0.87 11.31
CA GLY A 164 10.01 -1.51 12.13
C GLY A 164 8.93 -0.53 12.59
N CYS A 165 9.31 0.68 13.00
CA CYS A 165 8.39 1.76 13.39
C CYS A 165 7.51 2.20 12.21
N ILE A 166 8.09 2.46 11.03
CA ILE A 166 7.36 2.83 9.81
C ILE A 166 6.33 1.75 9.45
N LEU A 167 6.75 0.47 9.43
CA LEU A 167 5.85 -0.65 9.15
C LEU A 167 4.71 -0.74 10.18
N SER A 168 5.01 -0.49 11.45
CA SER A 168 4.00 -0.48 12.51
C SER A 168 2.97 0.63 12.32
N VAL A 169 3.42 1.85 12.00
CA VAL A 169 2.53 3.00 11.76
C VAL A 169 1.65 2.78 10.52
N ILE A 170 2.21 2.29 9.42
CA ILE A 170 1.45 1.91 8.22
C ILE A 170 0.42 0.82 8.54
N LYS A 171 0.84 -0.25 9.23
CA LYS A 171 -0.04 -1.35 9.65
C LYS A 171 -1.22 -0.81 10.46
N MET A 172 -0.93 -0.03 11.52
CA MET A 172 -1.96 0.54 12.40
C MET A 172 -2.96 1.40 11.61
N GLN A 173 -2.47 2.20 10.65
CA GLN A 173 -3.33 3.04 9.82
C GLN A 173 -4.24 2.21 8.91
N LEU A 174 -3.75 1.11 8.35
CA LEU A 174 -4.52 0.25 7.44
C LEU A 174 -5.58 -0.57 8.17
N ILE A 175 -5.28 -1.09 9.37
CA ILE A 175 -6.19 -1.97 10.12
C ILE A 175 -7.11 -1.21 11.09
N LYS A 176 -6.99 0.11 11.18
CA LYS A 176 -7.78 0.94 12.08
C LYS A 176 -9.27 0.74 11.80
N GLY A 177 -10.02 0.36 12.84
CA GLY A 177 -11.47 0.11 12.74
C GLY A 177 -11.85 -1.17 12.02
N GLN A 178 -10.90 -2.02 11.64
CA GLN A 178 -11.18 -3.33 11.03
C GLN A 178 -11.31 -4.43 12.10
N ASN A 179 -12.06 -5.47 11.77
CA ASN A 179 -12.20 -6.67 12.61
C ASN A 179 -10.94 -7.55 12.45
N SER A 180 -10.38 -8.06 13.55
CA SER A 180 -9.20 -8.95 13.51
C SER A 180 -9.44 -10.27 12.77
N LYS A 181 -10.70 -10.65 12.54
CA LYS A 181 -11.08 -11.80 11.73
C LYS A 181 -11.03 -11.53 10.22
N ASP A 182 -10.98 -10.27 9.81
CA ASP A 182 -10.98 -9.85 8.40
C ASP A 182 -9.73 -10.38 7.66
N PRO A 183 -9.88 -10.93 6.44
CA PRO A 183 -8.74 -11.45 5.67
C PRO A 183 -7.68 -10.38 5.34
N PHE A 184 -8.09 -9.14 5.08
CA PHE A 184 -7.18 -8.03 4.80
C PHE A 184 -6.43 -7.61 6.06
N TYR A 185 -7.12 -7.53 7.21
CA TYR A 185 -6.47 -7.32 8.51
C TYR A 185 -5.31 -8.32 8.73
N LYS A 186 -5.59 -9.62 8.61
CA LYS A 186 -4.58 -10.68 8.80
C LYS A 186 -3.45 -10.61 7.77
N ALA A 187 -3.79 -10.28 6.53
CA ALA A 187 -2.81 -10.14 5.48
C ALA A 187 -1.85 -8.95 5.72
N VAL A 188 -2.37 -7.81 6.17
CA VAL A 188 -1.57 -6.62 6.52
C VAL A 188 -0.64 -6.95 7.69
N GLU A 189 -1.13 -7.58 8.76
CA GLU A 189 -0.27 -8.01 9.87
C GLU A 189 0.86 -8.94 9.41
N LYS A 190 0.51 -9.97 8.62
CA LYS A 190 1.49 -10.95 8.15
C LYS A 190 2.54 -10.32 7.23
N VAL A 191 2.13 -9.44 6.32
CA VAL A 191 3.06 -8.74 5.42
C VAL A 191 3.98 -7.80 6.20
N ALA A 192 3.46 -7.05 7.17
CA ALA A 192 4.27 -6.17 8.01
C ALA A 192 5.31 -6.95 8.83
N GLN A 193 4.93 -8.09 9.42
CA GLN A 193 5.86 -8.97 10.14
C GLN A 193 6.93 -9.57 9.21
N ASP A 194 6.52 -10.08 8.05
CA ASP A 194 7.46 -10.67 7.07
C ASP A 194 8.47 -9.61 6.57
N LEU A 195 8.05 -8.35 6.44
CA LEU A 195 8.92 -7.24 6.04
C LEU A 195 9.86 -6.79 7.16
N ASP A 196 9.38 -6.69 8.40
CA ASP A 196 10.21 -6.33 9.56
C ASP A 196 11.37 -7.32 9.74
N LEU A 197 11.10 -8.62 9.61
CA LEU A 197 12.14 -9.65 9.63
C LEU A 197 13.14 -9.51 8.48
N ARG A 198 12.66 -9.16 7.28
CA ARG A 198 13.54 -8.93 6.12
C ARG A 198 14.45 -7.72 6.34
N ILE A 199 13.93 -6.63 6.89
CA ILE A 199 14.72 -5.43 7.21
C ILE A 199 15.83 -5.79 8.21
N LYS A 200 15.48 -6.47 9.31
CA LYS A 200 16.43 -6.94 10.32
C LYS A 200 17.53 -7.81 9.71
N ASN A 201 17.15 -8.77 8.85
CA ASN A 201 18.10 -9.67 8.21
C ASN A 201 19.06 -8.92 7.25
N ILE A 202 18.56 -7.98 6.46
CA ILE A 202 19.39 -7.17 5.55
C ILE A 202 20.42 -6.36 6.35
N ILE A 203 19.99 -5.71 7.43
CA ILE A 203 20.89 -4.85 8.23
C ILE A 203 21.92 -5.69 8.99
N ASN A 204 21.51 -6.81 9.58
CA ASN A 204 22.44 -7.73 10.23
C ASN A 204 23.49 -8.28 9.26
N SER A 205 23.10 -8.59 8.01
CA SER A 205 24.06 -9.04 6.99
C SER A 205 25.08 -7.97 6.60
N GLN A 206 24.68 -6.70 6.57
CA GLN A 206 25.58 -5.58 6.29
C GLN A 206 26.55 -5.31 7.44
N GLN A 207 26.12 -5.52 8.68
CA GLN A 207 26.96 -5.27 9.86
C GLN A 207 28.05 -6.35 10.05
N GLY A 208 27.80 -7.58 9.57
CA GLY A 208 28.82 -8.64 9.54
C GLY A 208 29.98 -8.37 8.56
N ASP A 209 29.70 -7.70 7.45
CA ASP A 209 30.69 -7.36 6.41
C ASP A 209 31.60 -6.19 6.83
N VAL A 210 31.04 -5.22 7.57
CA VAL A 210 31.80 -4.06 8.09
C VAL A 210 32.77 -4.45 9.20
N ALA A 211 32.43 -5.45 10.03
CA ALA A 211 33.34 -5.94 11.06
C ALA A 211 34.59 -6.63 10.50
N PHE A 212 34.51 -7.23 9.30
CA PHE A 212 35.65 -7.92 8.67
C PHE A 212 36.66 -6.96 8.03
N SER A 213 36.23 -5.76 7.65
CA SER A 213 37.08 -4.74 7.00
C SER A 213 37.82 -3.83 8.00
N ALA A 214 37.44 -3.81 9.28
CA ALA A 214 38.07 -2.98 10.30
C ALA A 214 39.37 -3.56 10.89
N THR A 215 39.78 -4.77 10.50
CA THR A 215 40.98 -5.46 11.03
C THR A 215 42.23 -5.38 10.15
N ASP A 216 42.16 -4.76 8.96
CA ASP A 216 43.28 -4.71 8.00
C ASP A 216 44.07 -3.38 7.99
N ILE A 217 44.17 -2.71 9.13
CA ILE A 217 45.11 -1.57 9.27
C ILE A 217 46.41 -2.11 9.87
N SER A 218 47.37 -2.42 8.98
CA SER A 218 48.76 -2.74 9.34
C SER A 218 49.41 -1.61 10.15
N PRO A 219 50.19 -1.90 11.22
CA PRO A 219 50.93 -0.87 11.93
C PRO A 219 52.13 -0.44 11.09
N ALA A 220 52.22 0.87 10.82
CA ALA A 220 53.37 1.48 10.17
C ALA A 220 54.64 1.28 11.03
N ARG A 221 55.70 0.79 10.39
CA ARG A 221 57.08 0.83 10.90
C ARG A 221 57.75 2.14 10.51
#